data_AF-A0A7W7K1I4-F1
#
_entry.id   AF-A0A7W7K1I4-F1
#
_cell.length_a   1.000
_cell.length_b   1.000
_cell.length_c   1.000
_cell.angle_alpha   90.00
_cell.angle_beta   90.00
_cell.angle_gamma   90.00
#
_symmetry.space_group_name_H-M   'P 1'
#
loop_
_entity.id
_entity.type
_entity.pdbx_description
1 polymer ?
#
loop_
_entity_poly.entity_id
_entity_poly.type
_entity_poly.pdbx_seq_one_letter_code
_entity_poly.pdbx_strand_id
1 'polypeptide(L)'
;METYGFEPEFLERRISFLTSRARAHQELGRGEPRTQGYAATLLRDAAAVALIAGDVEKARGLFGQAGAMFEALGIPHGHLLRLLAGEEGGEALAKARFDAGWALHRGQAADQAEIQLPPALQVPVQRLALIQALSFDKEQNGLELAASLRERDALVPQPAGPSGLPISVYLRLLDRLEGTEGWGYEDPHPDDLSRLIAHRLEQVEAMQADRFHWDRLLSPAALLDISTVVLGMIAIRNGGTMFEDLPRDEIAWLPIRAAEMLSGGRPEPEPEWEPAW
;
A
#
# COMPACT_ATOMS: atom_id res chain seq x y z
N MET A 1 -4.97 29.38 5.64
CA MET A 1 -4.71 27.95 5.47
C MET A 1 -4.72 27.35 6.87
N GLU A 2 -5.73 26.55 7.22
CA GLU A 2 -5.67 25.74 8.43
C GLU A 2 -4.61 24.65 8.15
N THR A 3 -3.47 24.72 8.82
CA THR A 3 -2.52 23.61 8.82
C THR A 3 -3.25 22.44 9.46
N TYR A 4 -3.53 21.38 8.71
CA TYR A 4 -4.20 20.15 9.19
C TYR A 4 -3.37 19.36 10.23
N GLY A 5 -2.60 20.04 11.09
CA GLY A 5 -1.66 19.46 12.04
C GLY A 5 -0.35 18.96 11.41
N PHE A 6 -0.13 19.14 10.10
CA PHE A 6 1.07 18.71 9.38
C PHE A 6 2.18 19.76 9.34
N GLU A 7 2.43 20.45 10.46
CA GLU A 7 3.57 21.35 10.52
C GLU A 7 4.88 20.58 10.27
N PRO A 8 5.81 21.09 9.45
CA PRO A 8 7.04 20.37 9.11
C PRO A 8 7.79 19.85 10.34
N GLU A 9 7.89 20.67 11.38
CA GLU A 9 8.54 20.29 12.65
C GLU A 9 7.84 19.11 13.35
N PHE A 10 6.50 19.04 13.28
CA PHE A 10 5.75 17.93 13.86
C PHE A 10 6.03 16.63 13.10
N LEU A 11 6.03 16.67 11.77
CA LEU A 11 6.35 15.52 10.93
C LEU A 11 7.79 15.03 11.17
N GLU A 12 8.76 15.94 11.26
CA GLU A 12 10.15 15.60 11.57
C GLU A 12 10.31 14.94 12.95
N ARG A 13 9.68 15.52 13.99
CA ARG A 13 9.66 14.93 15.34
C ARG A 13 9.04 13.53 15.31
N ARG A 14 7.98 13.34 14.53
CA ARG A 14 7.31 12.04 14.40
C ARG A 14 8.21 11.01 13.71
N ILE A 15 8.88 11.37 12.62
CA ILE A 15 9.86 10.50 11.94
C ILE A 15 10.99 10.11 12.90
N SER A 16 11.55 11.09 13.63
CA SER A 16 12.62 10.84 14.61
C SER A 16 12.17 9.90 15.73
N PHE A 17 10.96 10.10 16.27
CA PHE A 17 10.40 9.22 17.30
C PHE A 17 10.23 7.78 16.80
N LEU A 18 9.62 7.59 15.63
CA LEU A 18 9.35 6.27 15.05
C LEU A 18 10.65 5.51 14.75
N THR A 19 11.61 6.17 14.10
CA THR A 19 12.93 5.59 13.79
C THR A 19 13.74 5.24 15.04
N SER A 20 13.72 6.12 16.06
CA SER A 20 14.38 5.85 17.34
C SER A 20 13.75 4.66 18.08
N ARG A 21 12.43 4.54 18.04
CA ARG A 21 11.71 3.39 18.62
C ARG A 21 12.00 2.10 17.85
N ALA A 22 12.07 2.15 16.52
CA ALA A 22 12.43 1.00 15.70
C ALA A 22 13.83 0.48 16.08
N ARG A 23 14.79 1.39 16.21
CA ARG A 23 16.16 1.07 16.66
C ARG A 23 16.18 0.43 18.04
N ALA A 24 15.42 0.96 18.99
CA ALA A 24 15.32 0.37 20.33
C ALA A 24 14.79 -1.08 20.29
N HIS A 25 13.79 -1.37 19.44
CA HIS A 25 13.31 -2.76 19.25
C HIS A 25 14.38 -3.67 18.64
N GLN A 26 15.19 -3.19 17.70
CA GLN A 26 16.29 -3.95 17.12
C GLN A 26 17.40 -4.24 18.15
N GLU A 27 17.76 -3.25 18.97
CA GLU A 27 18.83 -3.37 19.98
C GLU A 27 18.42 -4.29 21.15
N LEU A 28 17.18 -4.14 21.64
CA LEU A 28 16.65 -4.92 22.76
C LEU A 28 16.24 -6.34 22.36
N GLY A 29 15.79 -6.51 21.11
CA GLY A 29 15.14 -7.74 20.65
C GLY A 29 16.05 -8.77 19.97
N ARG A 30 17.35 -8.50 19.78
CA ARG A 30 18.40 -9.39 19.20
C ARG A 30 17.90 -10.61 18.40
N GLY A 31 17.20 -10.37 17.28
CA GLY A 31 16.80 -11.42 16.35
C GLY A 31 15.48 -12.13 16.67
N GLU A 32 14.73 -11.72 17.70
CA GLU A 32 13.38 -12.21 17.92
C GLU A 32 12.45 -11.76 16.77
N PRO A 33 11.74 -12.68 16.10
CA PRO A 33 10.88 -12.33 14.95
C PRO A 33 9.84 -11.26 15.27
N ARG A 34 9.29 -11.29 16.49
CA ARG A 34 8.27 -10.34 16.95
C ARG A 34 8.81 -8.91 17.05
N THR A 35 10.01 -8.74 17.61
CA THR A 35 10.62 -7.41 17.78
C THR A 35 11.06 -6.84 16.43
N GLN A 36 11.54 -7.69 15.53
CA GLN A 36 11.81 -7.31 14.14
C GLN A 36 10.54 -6.82 13.42
N GLY A 37 9.40 -7.51 13.60
CA GLY A 37 8.13 -7.08 13.03
C GLY A 37 7.66 -5.71 13.54
N TYR A 38 7.87 -5.42 14.83
CA TYR A 38 7.58 -4.10 15.41
C TYR A 38 8.49 -3.01 14.83
N ALA A 39 9.80 -3.28 14.74
CA ALA A 39 10.73 -2.34 14.13
C ALA A 39 10.38 -2.07 12.65
N ALA A 40 10.09 -3.11 11.87
CA ALA A 40 9.70 -2.98 10.47
C ALA A 40 8.44 -2.13 10.29
N THR A 41 7.43 -2.33 11.15
CA THR A 41 6.19 -1.54 11.15
C THR A 41 6.47 -0.06 11.45
N LEU A 42 7.31 0.22 12.44
CA LEU A 42 7.68 1.60 12.81
C LEU A 42 8.47 2.30 11.70
N LEU A 43 9.36 1.59 11.00
CA LEU A 43 10.11 2.12 9.86
C LEU A 43 9.21 2.39 8.65
N ARG A 44 8.27 1.49 8.35
CA ARG A 44 7.23 1.71 7.33
C ARG A 44 6.41 2.96 7.64
N ASP A 45 5.98 3.11 8.88
CA ASP A 45 5.21 4.30 9.28
C ASP A 45 6.05 5.57 9.19
N ALA A 46 7.33 5.52 9.57
CA ALA A 46 8.25 6.64 9.41
C ALA A 46 8.46 7.01 7.94
N ALA A 47 8.54 6.02 7.04
CA ALA A 47 8.64 6.24 5.60
C ALA A 47 7.39 6.94 5.04
N ALA A 48 6.20 6.51 5.47
CA ALA A 48 4.94 7.14 5.09
C ALA A 48 4.87 8.60 5.58
N VAL A 49 5.32 8.89 6.81
CA VAL A 49 5.40 10.27 7.30
C VAL A 49 6.43 11.10 6.51
N ALA A 50 7.56 10.51 6.14
CA ALA A 50 8.57 11.17 5.31
C ALA A 50 8.02 11.54 3.92
N LEU A 51 7.22 10.67 3.29
CA LEU A 51 6.52 11.01 2.04
C LEU A 51 5.55 12.16 2.20
N ILE A 52 4.73 12.15 3.27
CA ILE A 52 3.80 13.26 3.56
C ILE A 52 4.58 14.57 3.75
N ALA A 53 5.79 14.50 4.32
CA ALA A 53 6.68 15.65 4.51
C ALA A 53 7.42 16.09 3.24
N GLY A 54 7.28 15.42 2.10
CA GLY A 54 8.02 15.76 0.88
C GLY A 54 9.39 15.09 0.73
N ASP A 55 9.86 14.33 1.72
CA ASP A 55 11.22 13.77 1.77
C ASP A 55 11.28 12.36 1.16
N VAL A 56 11.28 12.32 -0.18
CA VAL A 56 11.25 11.08 -0.97
C VAL A 56 12.46 10.20 -0.73
N GLU A 57 13.66 10.77 -0.66
CA GLU A 57 14.90 10.01 -0.46
C GLU A 57 14.90 9.30 0.89
N LYS A 58 14.52 10.00 1.96
CA LYS A 58 14.40 9.40 3.28
C LYS A 58 13.30 8.35 3.33
N ALA A 59 12.16 8.61 2.68
CA ALA A 59 11.09 7.63 2.58
C ALA A 59 11.57 6.33 1.91
N ARG A 60 12.27 6.43 0.77
CA ARG A 60 12.86 5.26 0.07
C ARG A 60 13.80 4.48 1.00
N GLY A 61 14.73 5.19 1.66
CA GLY A 61 15.67 4.55 2.58
C GLY A 61 15.00 3.84 3.77
N LEU A 62 13.88 4.37 4.27
CA LEU A 62 13.11 3.76 5.36
C LEU A 62 12.24 2.59 4.87
N PHE A 63 11.64 2.71 3.67
CA PHE A 63 10.91 1.61 3.03
C PHE A 63 11.81 0.42 2.71
N GLY A 64 13.02 0.66 2.20
CA GLY A 64 13.99 -0.41 1.93
C GLY A 64 14.35 -1.19 3.20
N GLN A 65 14.63 -0.47 4.29
CA GLN A 65 14.90 -1.08 5.60
C GLN A 65 13.69 -1.86 6.14
N ALA A 66 12.49 -1.28 6.11
CA ALA A 66 11.27 -1.96 6.55
C ALA A 66 10.98 -3.21 5.70
N GLY A 67 11.17 -3.09 4.39
CA GLY A 67 11.01 -4.14 3.40
C GLY A 67 11.91 -5.33 3.69
N ALA A 68 13.22 -5.09 3.83
CA ALA A 68 14.20 -6.13 4.15
C ALA A 68 13.86 -6.87 5.47
N MET A 69 13.37 -6.15 6.49
CA MET A 69 12.97 -6.78 7.75
C MET A 69 11.72 -7.64 7.61
N PHE A 70 10.69 -7.18 6.89
CA PHE A 70 9.51 -8.00 6.63
C PHE A 70 9.81 -9.21 5.75
N GLU A 71 10.68 -9.07 4.76
CA GLU A 71 11.16 -10.19 3.94
C GLU A 71 11.86 -11.26 4.76
N ALA A 72 12.73 -10.86 5.70
CA ALA A 72 13.39 -11.79 6.63
C ALA A 72 12.39 -12.57 7.51
N LEU A 73 11.18 -12.02 7.71
CA LEU A 73 10.08 -12.67 8.42
C LEU A 73 9.15 -13.50 7.51
N GLY A 74 9.40 -13.52 6.20
CA GLY A 74 8.53 -14.17 5.22
C GLY A 74 7.21 -13.44 5.00
N ILE A 75 7.16 -12.14 5.26
CA ILE A 75 5.96 -11.30 5.13
C ILE A 75 5.94 -10.66 3.74
N PRO A 76 4.96 -10.97 2.86
CA PRO A 76 4.94 -10.51 1.47
C PRO A 76 4.92 -8.99 1.30
N HIS A 77 4.33 -8.27 2.26
CA HIS A 77 4.35 -6.81 2.26
C HIS A 77 5.78 -6.23 2.25
N GLY A 78 6.79 -6.98 2.70
CA GLY A 78 8.18 -6.56 2.62
C GLY A 78 8.63 -6.28 1.17
N HIS A 79 8.27 -7.15 0.23
CA HIS A 79 8.60 -6.99 -1.19
C HIS A 79 7.98 -5.71 -1.76
N LEU A 80 6.70 -5.48 -1.46
CA LEU A 80 6.01 -4.25 -1.86
C LEU A 80 6.76 -2.99 -1.41
N LEU A 81 7.24 -2.96 -0.15
CA LEU A 81 7.99 -1.81 0.36
C LEU A 81 9.35 -1.64 -0.34
N ARG A 82 10.02 -2.73 -0.73
CA ARG A 82 11.27 -2.63 -1.50
C ARG A 82 11.04 -2.04 -2.88
N LEU A 83 9.93 -2.38 -3.53
CA LEU A 83 9.53 -1.73 -4.79
C LEU A 83 9.29 -0.22 -4.60
N LEU A 84 8.64 0.19 -3.52
CA LEU A 84 8.50 1.62 -3.19
C LEU A 84 9.84 2.30 -2.92
N ALA A 85 10.82 1.57 -2.38
CA ALA A 85 12.18 2.06 -2.24
C ALA A 85 12.92 2.17 -3.59
N GLY A 86 12.41 1.56 -4.65
CA GLY A 86 13.07 1.44 -5.96
C GLY A 86 14.10 0.31 -6.03
N GLU A 87 14.00 -0.67 -5.12
CA GLU A 87 14.85 -1.86 -5.09
C GLU A 87 14.18 -3.02 -5.86
N GLU A 88 14.99 -3.86 -6.49
CA GLU A 88 14.51 -5.10 -7.13
C GLU A 88 14.17 -6.17 -6.08
N GLY A 89 13.27 -7.10 -6.44
CA GLY A 89 12.77 -8.14 -5.54
C GLY A 89 13.84 -9.08 -5.01
N GLY A 90 13.75 -9.42 -3.71
CA GLY A 90 14.70 -10.29 -3.01
C GLY A 90 14.32 -11.78 -3.02
N GLU A 91 15.17 -12.62 -2.40
CA GLU A 91 14.97 -14.07 -2.26
C GLU A 91 13.63 -14.45 -1.56
N ALA A 92 13.14 -13.59 -0.67
CA ALA A 92 11.86 -13.78 0.01
C ALA A 92 10.66 -13.72 -0.94
N LEU A 93 10.73 -12.91 -2.00
CA LEU A 93 9.73 -12.89 -3.06
C LEU A 93 9.71 -14.20 -3.83
N ALA A 94 10.88 -14.73 -4.20
CA ALA A 94 10.98 -16.02 -4.87
C ALA A 94 10.38 -17.14 -4.00
N LYS A 95 10.61 -17.11 -2.68
CA LYS A 95 10.00 -18.04 -1.73
C LYS A 95 8.48 -17.85 -1.64
N ALA A 96 7.98 -16.62 -1.52
CA ALA A 96 6.54 -16.34 -1.45
C ALA A 96 5.83 -16.77 -2.75
N ARG A 97 6.46 -16.51 -3.92
CA ARG A 97 6.03 -16.98 -5.24
C ARG A 97 5.95 -18.51 -5.28
N PHE A 98 7.00 -19.20 -4.83
CA PHE A 98 7.06 -20.65 -4.78
C PHE A 98 5.98 -21.25 -3.87
N ASP A 99 5.86 -20.75 -2.63
CA ASP A 99 4.92 -21.28 -1.64
C ASP A 99 3.45 -21.07 -2.09
N ALA A 100 3.15 -19.91 -2.68
CA ALA A 100 1.83 -19.61 -3.20
C ALA A 100 1.50 -20.46 -4.45
N GLY A 101 2.43 -20.55 -5.40
CA GLY A 101 2.27 -21.38 -6.59
C GLY A 101 2.12 -22.86 -6.25
N TRP A 102 2.89 -23.36 -5.28
CA TRP A 102 2.78 -24.73 -4.79
C TRP A 102 1.45 -25.02 -4.11
N ALA A 103 0.93 -24.09 -3.30
CA ALA A 103 -0.37 -24.25 -2.65
C ALA A 103 -1.51 -24.29 -3.68
N LEU A 104 -1.48 -23.41 -4.68
CA LEU A 104 -2.47 -23.35 -5.76
C LEU A 104 -2.39 -24.59 -6.66
N HIS A 105 -1.20 -25.02 -7.06
CA HIS A 105 -1.01 -26.24 -7.86
C HIS A 105 -1.57 -27.48 -7.15
N ARG A 106 -1.34 -27.61 -5.84
CA ARG A 106 -1.87 -28.74 -5.05
C ARG A 106 -3.39 -28.77 -4.96
N GLY A 107 -4.06 -27.61 -4.92
CA GLY A 107 -5.52 -27.56 -4.94
C GLY A 107 -6.14 -27.24 -6.30
N GLN A 108 -5.39 -27.39 -7.40
CA GLN A 108 -5.99 -27.73 -8.69
C GLN A 108 -6.24 -29.25 -8.80
N ALA A 109 -5.58 -30.05 -7.96
CA ALA A 109 -5.79 -31.50 -7.85
C ALA A 109 -6.84 -31.90 -6.77
N ALA A 110 -7.28 -30.94 -5.95
CA ALA A 110 -8.36 -31.06 -4.96
C ALA A 110 -9.33 -29.88 -5.15
N ASP A 111 -10.55 -29.96 -4.62
CA ASP A 111 -11.55 -28.90 -4.80
C ASP A 111 -11.01 -27.52 -4.35
N GLN A 112 -11.22 -26.44 -5.14
CA GLN A 112 -10.58 -25.13 -4.91
C GLN A 112 -10.87 -24.55 -3.52
N ALA A 113 -11.97 -24.96 -2.90
CA ALA A 113 -12.38 -24.57 -1.55
C ALA A 113 -11.42 -25.05 -0.44
N GLU A 114 -10.57 -26.05 -0.69
CA GLU A 114 -9.64 -26.61 0.30
C GLU A 114 -8.20 -26.11 0.19
N ILE A 115 -7.89 -25.21 -0.76
CA ILE A 115 -6.54 -24.64 -0.89
C ILE A 115 -6.19 -23.86 0.38
N GLN A 116 -5.27 -24.41 1.18
CA GLN A 116 -4.67 -23.73 2.32
C GLN A 116 -3.44 -22.96 1.87
N LEU A 117 -3.55 -21.64 1.81
CA LEU A 117 -2.41 -20.77 1.61
C LEU A 117 -1.49 -20.76 2.85
N PRO A 118 -0.19 -20.47 2.68
CA PRO A 118 0.72 -20.23 3.80
C PRO A 118 0.14 -19.20 4.78
N PRO A 119 0.40 -19.30 6.10
CA PRO A 119 -0.21 -18.41 7.11
C PRO A 119 -0.09 -16.92 6.80
N ALA A 120 1.05 -16.47 6.27
CA ALA A 120 1.26 -15.08 5.88
C ALA A 120 0.28 -14.62 4.78
N LEU A 121 -0.09 -15.51 3.85
CA LEU A 121 -1.04 -15.27 2.77
C LEU A 121 -2.49 -15.58 3.16
N GLN A 122 -2.76 -15.98 4.40
CA GLN A 122 -4.15 -16.04 4.87
C GLN A 122 -4.69 -14.65 5.23
N VAL A 123 -3.79 -13.69 5.45
CA VAL A 123 -4.14 -12.30 5.76
C VAL A 123 -4.40 -11.51 4.46
N PRO A 124 -5.58 -10.86 4.30
CA PRO A 124 -5.95 -10.16 3.06
C PRO A 124 -4.92 -9.12 2.61
N VAL A 125 -4.46 -8.25 3.52
CA VAL A 125 -3.50 -7.19 3.18
C VAL A 125 -2.16 -7.74 2.71
N GLN A 126 -1.76 -8.92 3.17
CA GLN A 126 -0.52 -9.56 2.74
C GLN A 126 -0.67 -10.19 1.35
N ARG A 127 -1.83 -10.78 1.05
CA ARG A 127 -2.15 -11.24 -0.31
C ARG A 127 -2.21 -10.09 -1.30
N LEU A 128 -2.93 -9.02 -0.94
CA LEU A 128 -3.03 -7.84 -1.77
C LEU A 128 -1.63 -7.28 -2.08
N ALA A 129 -0.78 -7.16 -1.06
CA ALA A 129 0.59 -6.70 -1.24
C ALA A 129 1.40 -7.61 -2.17
N LEU A 130 1.26 -8.93 -2.07
CA LEU A 130 1.89 -9.87 -3.01
C LEU A 130 1.38 -9.66 -4.44
N ILE A 131 0.06 -9.64 -4.64
CA ILE A 131 -0.55 -9.48 -5.96
C ILE A 131 -0.10 -8.17 -6.60
N GLN A 132 -0.17 -7.05 -5.87
CA GLN A 132 0.27 -5.75 -6.36
C GLN A 132 1.76 -5.73 -6.71
N ALA A 133 2.60 -6.40 -5.93
CA ALA A 133 4.02 -6.45 -6.21
C ALA A 133 4.34 -7.32 -7.44
N LEU A 134 3.65 -8.45 -7.63
CA LEU A 134 3.79 -9.29 -8.83
C LEU A 134 3.34 -8.55 -10.09
N SER A 135 2.23 -7.83 -10.00
CA SER A 135 1.72 -6.91 -11.03
C SER A 135 2.72 -5.82 -11.39
N PHE A 136 3.34 -5.23 -10.37
CA PHE A 136 4.36 -4.21 -10.58
C PHE A 136 5.60 -4.79 -11.27
N ASP A 137 6.08 -5.97 -10.91
CA ASP A 137 7.28 -6.56 -11.51
C ASP A 137 7.09 -6.96 -12.99
N LYS A 138 5.87 -7.27 -13.42
CA LYS A 138 5.52 -7.74 -14.79
C LYS A 138 6.27 -9.00 -15.26
N GLU A 139 6.84 -9.78 -14.34
CA GLU A 139 7.39 -11.10 -14.69
C GLU A 139 6.27 -12.08 -15.06
N GLN A 140 6.39 -12.77 -16.19
CA GLN A 140 5.35 -13.65 -16.72
C GLN A 140 4.85 -14.69 -15.69
N ASN A 141 5.77 -15.41 -15.04
CA ASN A 141 5.43 -16.38 -13.99
C ASN A 141 4.77 -15.72 -12.76
N GLY A 142 5.10 -14.46 -12.48
CA GLY A 142 4.48 -13.67 -11.41
C GLY A 142 3.06 -13.26 -11.75
N LEU A 143 2.78 -12.92 -13.01
CA LEU A 143 1.45 -12.54 -13.48
C LEU A 143 0.47 -13.71 -13.46
N GLU A 144 0.90 -14.92 -13.85
CA GLU A 144 0.06 -16.14 -13.77
C GLU A 144 -0.32 -16.48 -12.32
N LEU A 145 0.64 -16.34 -11.40
CA LEU A 145 0.40 -16.50 -9.97
C LEU A 145 -0.56 -15.43 -9.44
N ALA A 146 -0.37 -14.17 -9.84
CA ALA A 146 -1.24 -13.08 -9.46
C ALA A 146 -2.69 -13.32 -9.91
N ALA A 147 -2.90 -13.74 -11.17
CA ALA A 147 -4.21 -14.10 -11.69
C ALA A 147 -4.89 -15.20 -10.86
N SER A 148 -4.16 -16.27 -10.55
CA SER A 148 -4.67 -17.39 -9.73
C SER A 148 -5.09 -16.95 -8.32
N LEU A 149 -4.33 -16.04 -7.70
CA LEU A 149 -4.69 -15.49 -6.39
C LEU A 149 -5.90 -14.55 -6.48
N ARG A 150 -6.04 -13.78 -7.57
CA ARG A 150 -7.19 -12.90 -7.81
C ARG A 150 -8.50 -13.68 -7.96
N GLU A 151 -8.51 -14.76 -8.73
CA GLU A 151 -9.69 -15.62 -8.91
C GLU A 151 -10.22 -16.14 -7.58
N ARG A 152 -9.32 -16.55 -6.68
CA ARG A 152 -9.68 -16.99 -5.32
C ARG A 152 -10.31 -15.87 -4.50
N ASP A 153 -9.71 -14.68 -4.49
CA ASP A 153 -10.14 -13.56 -3.66
C ASP A 153 -11.39 -12.84 -4.20
N ALA A 154 -11.76 -13.07 -5.47
CA ALA A 154 -13.02 -12.63 -6.06
C ALA A 154 -14.25 -13.10 -5.25
N LEU A 155 -14.14 -14.28 -4.64
CA LEU A 155 -15.26 -15.01 -4.06
C LEU A 155 -15.56 -14.63 -2.60
N VAL A 156 -14.64 -13.94 -1.90
CA VAL A 156 -14.81 -13.62 -0.47
C VAL A 156 -14.43 -12.16 -0.18
N PRO A 157 -15.40 -11.27 0.11
CA PRO A 157 -15.10 -9.89 0.47
C PRO A 157 -14.45 -9.84 1.85
N GLN A 158 -13.12 -9.74 1.89
CA GLN A 158 -12.34 -9.56 3.12
C GLN A 158 -11.76 -8.14 3.16
N PRO A 159 -11.89 -7.39 4.26
CA PRO A 159 -11.35 -6.04 4.35
C PRO A 159 -9.81 -6.08 4.28
N ALA A 160 -9.23 -5.11 3.58
CA ALA A 160 -7.79 -4.97 3.40
C ALA A 160 -7.32 -3.54 3.69
N GLY A 161 -6.12 -3.43 4.27
CA GLY A 161 -5.46 -2.15 4.50
C GLY A 161 -6.15 -1.24 5.52
N PRO A 162 -5.67 0.01 5.66
CA PRO A 162 -6.24 1.00 6.57
C PRO A 162 -7.60 1.54 6.10
N SER A 163 -7.93 1.41 4.80
CA SER A 163 -9.23 1.82 4.27
C SER A 163 -10.36 0.89 4.72
N GLY A 164 -10.07 -0.35 5.16
CA GLY A 164 -11.12 -1.32 5.49
C GLY A 164 -11.96 -1.76 4.30
N LEU A 165 -11.66 -1.29 3.08
CA LEU A 165 -12.37 -1.71 1.88
C LEU A 165 -12.09 -3.18 1.57
N PRO A 166 -13.05 -3.90 0.95
CA PRO A 166 -12.81 -5.25 0.50
C PRO A 166 -11.62 -5.32 -0.47
N ILE A 167 -10.78 -6.35 -0.33
CA ILE A 167 -9.65 -6.62 -1.24
C ILE A 167 -10.09 -6.59 -2.71
N SER A 168 -11.30 -7.04 -3.02
CA SER A 168 -11.87 -7.08 -4.37
C SER A 168 -11.98 -5.69 -5.02
N VAL A 169 -12.13 -4.61 -4.25
CA VAL A 169 -12.12 -3.23 -4.78
C VAL A 169 -10.73 -2.90 -5.35
N TYR A 170 -9.68 -3.21 -4.60
CA TYR A 170 -8.30 -3.00 -5.05
C TYR A 170 -7.94 -3.87 -6.25
N LEU A 171 -8.41 -5.12 -6.28
CA LEU A 171 -8.14 -6.05 -7.39
C LEU A 171 -8.83 -5.62 -8.68
N ARG A 172 -10.10 -5.18 -8.64
CA ARG A 172 -10.79 -4.65 -9.83
C ARG A 172 -10.13 -3.38 -10.38
N LEU A 173 -9.66 -2.49 -9.50
CA LEU A 173 -8.87 -1.32 -9.92
C LEU A 173 -7.56 -1.74 -10.59
N LEU A 174 -6.88 -2.75 -10.03
CA LEU A 174 -5.65 -3.29 -10.61
C LEU A 174 -5.88 -3.92 -11.98
N ASP A 175 -6.93 -4.73 -12.15
CA ASP A 175 -7.28 -5.36 -13.43
C ASP A 175 -7.59 -4.31 -14.52
N ARG A 176 -8.32 -3.25 -14.16
CA ARG A 176 -8.56 -2.11 -15.05
C ARG A 176 -7.26 -1.42 -15.47
N LEU A 177 -6.32 -1.23 -14.54
CA LEU A 177 -5.01 -0.62 -14.84
C LEU A 177 -4.11 -1.51 -15.70
N GLU A 178 -4.28 -2.83 -15.63
CA GLU A 178 -3.54 -3.80 -16.45
C GLU A 178 -4.18 -4.03 -17.82
N GLY A 179 -5.39 -3.52 -18.06
CA GLY A 179 -6.13 -3.75 -19.30
C GLY A 179 -6.61 -5.22 -19.43
N THR A 180 -6.76 -5.92 -18.30
CA THR A 180 -7.18 -7.33 -18.25
C THR A 180 -8.70 -7.47 -18.07
N GLU A 181 -9.49 -6.46 -18.46
CA GLU A 181 -10.95 -6.47 -18.35
C GLU A 181 -11.54 -7.72 -19.06
N GLY A 182 -12.09 -8.65 -18.28
CA GLY A 182 -12.62 -9.93 -18.80
C GLY A 182 -12.63 -11.11 -17.83
N TRP A 183 -12.00 -11.01 -16.65
CA TRP A 183 -11.95 -12.10 -15.67
C TRP A 183 -13.18 -12.17 -14.75
N GLY A 184 -14.36 -12.49 -15.28
CA GLY A 184 -15.52 -12.96 -14.50
C GLY A 184 -16.10 -12.01 -13.43
N TYR A 185 -15.53 -10.83 -13.23
CA TYR A 185 -16.16 -9.73 -12.49
C TYR A 185 -17.20 -9.10 -13.42
N GLU A 186 -18.41 -8.85 -12.90
CA GLU A 186 -19.30 -7.86 -13.54
C GLU A 186 -18.47 -6.59 -13.79
N ASP A 187 -18.65 -5.97 -14.98
CA ASP A 187 -17.86 -4.84 -15.49
C ASP A 187 -17.26 -3.98 -14.37
N PRO A 188 -15.94 -3.69 -14.38
CA PRO A 188 -15.32 -2.86 -13.36
C PRO A 188 -16.14 -1.59 -13.24
N HIS A 189 -16.84 -1.44 -12.11
CA HIS A 189 -17.83 -0.37 -11.99
C HIS A 189 -17.05 0.93 -12.17
N PRO A 190 -17.48 1.84 -13.07
CA PRO A 190 -16.81 3.13 -13.26
C PRO A 190 -16.60 3.89 -11.93
N ASP A 191 -17.35 3.50 -10.88
CA ASP A 191 -17.32 4.06 -9.54
C ASP A 191 -16.33 3.41 -8.56
N ASP A 192 -15.59 2.33 -8.86
CA ASP A 192 -14.73 1.70 -7.82
C ASP A 192 -13.62 2.63 -7.33
N LEU A 193 -13.10 3.49 -8.21
CA LEU A 193 -12.15 4.51 -7.85
C LEU A 193 -12.82 5.64 -7.06
N SER A 194 -13.99 6.10 -7.51
CA SER A 194 -14.81 7.07 -6.79
C SER A 194 -15.20 6.56 -5.41
N ARG A 195 -15.46 5.27 -5.25
CA ARG A 195 -15.71 4.59 -3.96
C ARG A 195 -14.47 4.57 -3.09
N LEU A 196 -13.28 4.28 -3.65
CA LEU A 196 -12.03 4.32 -2.90
C LEU A 196 -11.76 5.73 -2.34
N ILE A 197 -11.91 6.76 -3.18
CA ILE A 197 -11.72 8.15 -2.77
C ILE A 197 -12.83 8.62 -1.82
N ALA A 198 -14.10 8.35 -2.12
CA ALA A 198 -15.22 8.74 -1.27
C ALA A 198 -15.14 8.08 0.11
N HIS A 199 -14.83 6.79 0.18
CA HIS A 199 -14.66 6.10 1.45
C HIS A 199 -13.49 6.67 2.26
N ARG A 200 -12.40 7.04 1.57
CA ARG A 200 -11.27 7.70 2.22
C ARG A 200 -11.64 9.08 2.75
N LEU A 201 -12.42 9.85 1.99
CA LEU A 201 -12.92 11.15 2.41
C LEU A 201 -13.81 10.99 3.65
N GLU A 202 -14.76 10.05 3.64
CA GLU A 202 -15.60 9.71 4.79
C GLU A 202 -14.76 9.34 6.02
N GLN A 203 -13.67 8.57 5.85
CA GLN A 203 -12.77 8.23 6.95
C GLN A 203 -12.03 9.45 7.50
N VAL A 204 -11.53 10.32 6.62
CA VAL A 204 -10.86 11.56 7.02
C VAL A 204 -11.84 12.48 7.74
N GLU A 205 -13.04 12.67 7.20
CA GLU A 205 -14.10 13.48 7.81
C GLU A 205 -14.54 12.91 9.17
N ALA A 206 -14.71 11.58 9.27
CA ALA A 206 -15.03 10.92 10.54
C ALA A 206 -13.90 11.11 11.57
N MET A 207 -12.64 11.01 11.13
CA MET A 207 -11.48 11.28 11.98
C MET A 207 -11.44 12.75 12.41
N GLN A 208 -11.76 13.69 11.54
CA GLN A 208 -11.79 15.14 11.83
C GLN A 208 -12.94 15.54 12.75
N ALA A 209 -14.13 14.97 12.54
CA ALA A 209 -15.33 15.24 13.32
C ALA A 209 -15.14 14.86 14.79
N ASP A 210 -14.34 13.84 15.05
CA ASP A 210 -13.89 13.48 16.37
C ASP A 210 -12.71 14.37 16.81
N ARG A 211 -12.89 15.69 16.95
CA ARG A 211 -11.82 16.67 17.26
C ARG A 211 -10.91 16.26 18.43
N PHE A 212 -11.46 15.61 19.45
CA PHE A 212 -10.69 15.17 20.62
C PHE A 212 -9.77 14.01 20.27
N HIS A 213 -10.23 13.14 19.37
CA HIS A 213 -9.38 12.15 18.75
C HIS A 213 -8.63 12.70 17.53
N TRP A 214 -8.99 13.76 16.80
CA TRP A 214 -8.25 14.27 15.62
C TRP A 214 -6.90 14.86 16.03
N ASP A 215 -6.90 15.70 17.07
CA ASP A 215 -5.67 16.21 17.69
C ASP A 215 -4.84 15.08 18.34
N ARG A 216 -5.45 13.88 18.50
CA ARG A 216 -4.84 12.67 19.09
C ARG A 216 -4.76 11.47 18.13
N LEU A 217 -5.23 11.57 16.88
CA LEU A 217 -5.45 10.49 15.90
C LEU A 217 -4.15 10.51 15.11
N LEU A 218 -3.16 9.81 15.65
CA LEU A 218 -2.84 8.42 15.31
C LEU A 218 -2.20 8.37 13.95
N SER A 219 -0.87 8.50 14.00
CA SER A 219 0.10 8.21 12.96
C SER A 219 -0.24 8.86 11.62
N PRO A 220 0.39 9.99 11.23
CA PRO A 220 0.30 10.53 9.88
C PRO A 220 0.44 9.46 8.78
N ALA A 221 1.19 8.39 9.07
CA ALA A 221 1.27 7.19 8.24
C ALA A 221 -0.07 6.54 7.83
N ALA A 222 -1.12 6.62 8.66
CA ALA A 222 -2.45 6.09 8.34
C ALA A 222 -3.15 6.87 7.22
N LEU A 223 -2.76 8.13 7.02
CA LEU A 223 -3.18 8.97 5.89
C LEU A 223 -2.47 8.60 4.60
N LEU A 224 -1.61 7.59 4.62
CA LEU A 224 -1.00 7.01 3.44
C LEU A 224 -1.41 5.54 3.33
N ASP A 225 -2.46 5.27 2.56
CA ASP A 225 -2.78 3.89 2.20
C ASP A 225 -1.78 3.39 1.14
N ILE A 226 -0.79 2.62 1.60
CA ILE A 226 0.27 2.05 0.76
C ILE A 226 -0.29 1.26 -0.43
N SER A 227 -1.40 0.54 -0.26
CA SER A 227 -1.99 -0.20 -1.39
C SER A 227 -2.55 0.74 -2.45
N THR A 228 -3.10 1.89 -2.05
CA THR A 228 -3.52 2.96 -2.99
C THR A 228 -2.31 3.66 -3.63
N VAL A 229 -1.23 3.90 -2.89
CA VAL A 229 0.03 4.44 -3.46
C VAL A 229 0.51 3.53 -4.60
N VAL A 230 0.51 2.22 -4.39
CA VAL A 230 0.99 1.26 -5.41
C VAL A 230 0.07 1.24 -6.62
N LEU A 231 -1.26 1.29 -6.44
CA LEU A 231 -2.20 1.45 -7.57
C LEU A 231 -1.87 2.72 -8.38
N GLY A 232 -1.62 3.84 -7.70
CA GLY A 232 -1.18 5.08 -8.33
C GLY A 232 0.10 4.90 -9.15
N MET A 233 1.12 4.23 -8.59
CA MET A 233 2.38 3.99 -9.30
C MET A 233 2.21 3.08 -10.52
N ILE A 234 1.36 2.04 -10.41
CA ILE A 234 1.03 1.17 -11.55
C ILE A 234 0.33 1.97 -12.65
N ALA A 235 -0.62 2.85 -12.29
CA ALA A 235 -1.31 3.71 -13.24
C ALA A 235 -0.34 4.63 -13.97
N ILE A 236 0.53 5.34 -13.24
CA ILE A 236 1.54 6.24 -13.81
C ILE A 236 2.45 5.47 -14.77
N ARG A 237 2.94 4.29 -14.36
CA ARG A 237 3.81 3.46 -15.18
C ARG A 237 3.14 2.95 -16.46
N ASN A 238 1.84 2.67 -16.41
CA ASN A 238 1.07 2.21 -17.56
C ASN A 238 0.53 3.36 -18.42
N GLY A 239 0.82 4.62 -18.07
CA GLY A 239 0.32 5.80 -18.79
C GLY A 239 -1.18 6.03 -18.61
N GLY A 240 -1.76 5.52 -17.52
CA GLY A 240 -3.17 5.67 -17.22
C GLY A 240 -3.50 7.03 -16.62
N THR A 241 -4.61 7.62 -17.06
CA THR A 241 -5.16 8.91 -16.57
C THR A 241 -6.20 8.74 -15.47
N MET A 242 -6.21 7.57 -14.80
CA MET A 242 -7.31 7.09 -13.96
C MET A 242 -7.77 8.10 -12.89
N PHE A 243 -6.90 8.98 -12.42
CA PHE A 243 -7.19 9.92 -11.34
C PHE A 243 -7.59 11.33 -11.82
N GLU A 244 -7.39 11.69 -13.10
CA GLU A 244 -7.48 13.08 -13.59
C GLU A 244 -8.84 13.75 -13.33
N ASP A 245 -9.93 12.98 -13.36
CA ASP A 245 -11.31 13.48 -13.26
C ASP A 245 -11.87 13.53 -11.82
N LEU A 246 -11.08 13.16 -10.81
CA LEU A 246 -11.57 13.09 -9.42
C LEU A 246 -11.45 14.45 -8.68
N PRO A 247 -12.36 14.75 -7.74
CA PRO A 247 -12.26 15.94 -6.90
C PRO A 247 -10.95 15.93 -6.09
N ARG A 248 -10.10 16.95 -6.25
CA ARG A 248 -8.78 17.08 -5.62
C ARG A 248 -8.85 17.57 -4.17
N ASP A 249 -9.43 16.78 -3.27
CA ASP A 249 -9.26 17.00 -1.83
C ASP A 249 -7.81 16.72 -1.41
N GLU A 250 -7.18 17.65 -0.68
CA GLU A 250 -5.74 17.59 -0.37
C GLU A 250 -5.34 16.34 0.43
N ILE A 251 -6.19 15.87 1.35
CA ILE A 251 -5.87 14.75 2.24
C ILE A 251 -6.25 13.42 1.60
N ALA A 252 -7.43 13.34 0.96
CA ALA A 252 -7.86 12.12 0.29
C ALA A 252 -6.89 11.74 -0.86
N TRP A 253 -6.24 12.73 -1.48
CA TRP A 253 -5.29 12.53 -2.57
C TRP A 253 -3.85 12.23 -2.16
N LEU A 254 -3.52 12.27 -0.86
CA LEU A 254 -2.16 12.02 -0.40
C LEU A 254 -1.52 10.73 -0.96
N PRO A 255 -2.22 9.58 -1.04
CA PRO A 255 -1.65 8.38 -1.63
C PRO A 255 -1.25 8.53 -3.11
N ILE A 256 -2.01 9.32 -3.89
CA ILE A 256 -1.75 9.53 -5.31
C ILE A 256 -0.58 10.49 -5.50
N ARG A 257 -0.54 11.59 -4.73
CA ARG A 257 0.62 12.50 -4.70
C ARG A 257 1.90 11.76 -4.31
N ALA A 258 1.83 10.89 -3.31
CA ALA A 258 2.95 10.05 -2.92
C ALA A 258 3.40 9.10 -4.05
N ALA A 259 2.46 8.55 -4.81
CA ALA A 259 2.77 7.72 -5.97
C ALA A 259 3.51 8.51 -7.07
N GLU A 260 3.08 9.75 -7.35
CA GLU A 260 3.75 10.66 -8.29
C GLU A 260 5.18 10.96 -7.84
N MET A 261 5.35 11.34 -6.57
CA MET A 261 6.65 11.62 -5.97
C MET A 261 7.60 10.42 -6.05
N LEU A 262 7.10 9.22 -5.73
CA LEU A 262 7.88 7.99 -5.83
C LEU A 262 8.19 7.61 -7.29
N SER A 263 7.33 7.96 -8.24
CA SER A 263 7.54 7.66 -9.68
C SER A 263 8.46 8.67 -10.38
N GLY A 264 9.01 9.66 -9.65
CA GLY A 264 9.86 10.70 -10.22
C GLY A 264 9.08 11.85 -10.88
N GLY A 265 7.75 11.88 -10.73
CA GLY A 265 6.95 13.05 -11.03
C GLY A 265 7.31 14.16 -10.05
N ARG A 266 7.61 15.37 -10.55
CA ARG A 266 7.58 16.55 -9.68
C ARG A 266 6.12 16.74 -9.28
N PRO A 267 5.77 16.89 -7.99
CA PRO A 267 4.45 17.39 -7.66
C PRO A 267 4.28 18.71 -8.43
N GLU A 268 3.19 18.84 -9.20
CA GLU A 268 2.86 20.12 -9.79
C GLU A 268 2.85 21.16 -8.65
N PRO A 269 3.43 22.35 -8.85
CA PRO A 269 3.28 23.42 -7.87
C PRO A 269 1.78 23.59 -7.58
N GLU A 270 1.44 23.81 -6.30
CA GLU A 270 0.06 24.08 -5.91
C GLU A 270 -0.57 25.07 -6.88
N PRO A 271 -1.80 24.84 -7.36
CA PRO A 271 -2.44 25.80 -8.25
C PRO A 271 -2.49 27.15 -7.53
N GLU A 272 -1.83 28.17 -8.10
CA GLU A 272 -1.95 29.55 -7.65
C GLU A 272 -3.43 29.91 -7.69
N TRP A 273 -4.05 30.02 -6.51
CA TRP A 273 -5.45 30.37 -6.40
C TRP A 273 -5.60 31.85 -6.74
N GLU A 274 -6.10 32.15 -7.94
CA GLU A 274 -6.67 33.46 -8.20
C GLU A 274 -8.00 33.58 -7.44
N PRO A 275 -8.15 34.56 -6.54
CA PRO A 275 -9.42 34.79 -5.89
C PRO A 275 -10.47 35.16 -6.92
N ALA A 276 -11.49 34.31 -7.06
CA ALA A 276 -12.74 34.72 -7.67
C ALA A 276 -13.41 35.73 -6.72
N TRP A 277 -13.26 37.00 -7.03
CA TRP A 277 -14.06 38.09 -6.49
C TRP A 277 -15.43 38.17 -7.19
#